data_AF-A0A8J6UMJ7-F1
#
_entry.id   AF-A0A8J6UMJ7-F1
#
_cell.length_a   1.000
_cell.length_b   1.000
_cell.length_c   1.000
_cell.angle_alpha   90.00
_cell.angle_beta   90.00
_cell.angle_gamma   90.00
#
_symmetry.space_group_name_H-M   'P 1'
#
loop_
_entity.id
_entity.type
_entity.pdbx_description
1 polymer ?
#
loop_
_entity_poly.entity_id
_entity_poly.type
_entity_poly.pdbx_seq_one_letter_code
_entity_poly.pdbx_strand_id
1 'polypeptide(L)'
;MISYLNYSGDGSVDTIKTSENFIQMKMFSEKKFMWNRFTSYDSSEWFGSGDYVFKNDTLVEHTEYGSEALLTILEKDSIHRLDIVFINKDSYMQTEKDSLGNPIYGEIYHRIK
;
A
#
# COMPACT_ATOMS: atom_id res chain seq x y z
N MET A 1 -0.25 9.01 -0.88
CA MET A 1 -1.56 8.48 -0.45
C MET A 1 -2.43 9.63 0.02
N ILE A 2 -3.73 9.61 -0.28
CA ILE A 2 -4.69 10.65 0.13
C ILE A 2 -5.67 10.18 1.22
N SER A 3 -5.94 8.88 1.27
CA SER A 3 -6.72 8.24 2.32
C SER A 3 -6.46 6.74 2.37
N TYR A 4 -6.78 6.12 3.49
CA TYR A 4 -6.82 4.67 3.65
C TYR A 4 -8.18 4.24 4.19
N LEU A 5 -8.55 3.00 3.90
CA LEU A 5 -9.84 2.41 4.22
C LEU A 5 -9.61 1.18 5.09
N ASN A 6 -10.28 1.14 6.24
CA ASN A 6 -10.36 -0.07 7.07
C ASN A 6 -11.73 -0.70 6.88
N TYR A 7 -11.74 -1.97 6.48
CA TYR A 7 -12.97 -2.73 6.28
C TYR A 7 -13.25 -3.55 7.54
N SER A 8 -14.40 -3.33 8.15
CA SER A 8 -14.86 -4.08 9.31
C SER A 8 -15.53 -5.39 8.88
N GLY A 9 -15.53 -6.38 9.78
CA GLY A 9 -16.16 -7.69 9.51
C GLY A 9 -17.69 -7.64 9.34
N ASP A 10 -18.33 -6.52 9.69
CA ASP A 10 -19.77 -6.27 9.47
C ASP A 10 -20.06 -5.58 8.13
N GLY A 11 -19.03 -5.32 7.32
CA GLY A 11 -19.15 -4.64 6.02
C GLY A 11 -19.11 -3.11 6.11
N SER A 12 -18.96 -2.52 7.30
CA SER A 12 -18.71 -1.09 7.43
C SER A 12 -17.29 -0.73 6.96
N VAL A 13 -17.12 0.50 6.45
CA VAL A 13 -15.84 0.99 5.92
C VAL A 13 -15.51 2.34 6.51
N ASP A 14 -14.41 2.39 7.27
CA ASP A 14 -13.86 3.63 7.80
C ASP A 14 -12.89 4.24 6.80
N THR A 15 -13.23 5.42 6.29
CA THR A 15 -12.32 6.18 5.41
C THR A 15 -11.57 7.21 6.22
N ILE A 16 -10.25 7.04 6.30
CA ILE A 16 -9.37 7.91 7.09
C ILE A 16 -8.49 8.71 6.13
N LYS A 17 -8.59 10.04 6.21
CA LYS A 17 -7.78 10.95 5.39
C LYS A 17 -6.34 10.98 5.92
N THR A 18 -5.37 11.09 5.01
CA THR A 18 -3.98 11.34 5.41
C THR A 18 -3.84 12.74 6.01
N SER A 19 -2.71 12.96 6.68
CA SER A 19 -2.35 14.27 7.24
C SER A 19 -0.87 14.55 6.97
N GLU A 20 -0.43 15.78 7.23
CA GLU A 20 0.99 16.15 7.09
C GLU A 20 1.90 15.35 8.05
N ASN A 21 1.33 14.82 9.13
CA ASN A 21 2.00 13.98 10.11
C ASN A 21 2.00 12.49 9.73
N PHE A 22 1.33 12.12 8.63
CA PHE A 22 1.23 10.75 8.13
C PHE A 22 1.23 10.76 6.60
N ILE A 23 2.42 10.70 6.01
CA ILE A 23 2.61 10.78 4.57
C ILE A 23 3.14 9.44 4.08
N GLN A 24 2.40 8.81 3.17
CA GLN A 24 2.85 7.62 2.47
C GLN A 24 3.01 7.91 0.98
N MET A 25 4.18 7.57 0.43
CA MET A 25 4.49 7.74 -0.98
C MET A 25 4.86 6.40 -1.59
N LYS A 26 4.58 6.27 -2.88
CA LYS A 26 4.88 5.09 -3.67
C LYS A 26 5.41 5.51 -5.02
N MET A 27 6.48 4.87 -5.44
CA MET A 27 7.19 5.14 -6.67
C MET A 27 7.32 3.84 -7.45
N PHE A 28 7.10 3.92 -8.75
CA PHE A 28 7.25 2.80 -9.67
C PHE A 28 8.21 3.22 -10.78
N SER A 29 9.19 2.37 -11.04
CA SER A 29 9.99 2.35 -12.27
C SER A 29 9.42 1.29 -13.22
N GLU A 30 10.12 0.92 -14.30
CA GLU A 30 9.64 -0.11 -15.23
C GLU A 30 9.44 -1.49 -14.58
N LYS A 31 10.23 -1.84 -13.56
CA LYS A 31 10.22 -3.18 -12.94
C LYS A 31 10.25 -3.16 -11.42
N LYS A 32 10.71 -2.05 -10.83
CA LYS A 32 10.87 -1.91 -9.38
C LYS A 32 9.84 -0.96 -8.80
N PHE A 33 9.42 -1.24 -7.59
CA PHE A 33 8.63 -0.33 -6.77
C PHE A 33 9.42 0.05 -5.51
N MET A 34 9.04 1.19 -4.93
CA MET A 34 9.42 1.58 -3.58
C MET A 34 8.22 2.26 -2.95
N TRP A 35 8.01 2.02 -1.67
CA TRP A 35 7.11 2.83 -0.85
C TRP A 35 7.83 3.23 0.44
N ASN A 36 7.42 4.37 0.96
CA ASN A 36 7.84 4.84 2.27
C ASN A 36 6.69 5.51 2.98
N ARG A 37 6.72 5.45 4.30
CA ARG A 37 5.76 6.08 5.19
C ARG A 37 6.51 6.92 6.21
N PHE A 38 6.22 8.21 6.20
CA PHE A 38 6.58 9.14 7.24
C PHE A 38 5.45 9.22 8.28
N THR A 39 5.81 9.09 9.56
CA THR A 39 4.91 9.30 10.69
C THR A 39 5.64 10.18 11.72
N SER A 40 5.01 11.25 12.19
CA SER A 40 5.60 12.09 13.24
C SER A 40 5.53 11.45 14.64
N TYR A 41 4.78 10.35 14.79
CA TYR A 41 4.53 9.67 16.06
C TYR A 41 5.57 8.61 16.41
N ASP A 42 6.40 8.21 15.44
CA ASP A 42 7.36 7.12 15.57
C ASP A 42 8.65 7.50 14.82
N SER A 43 9.80 7.27 15.44
CA SER A 43 11.12 7.50 14.84
C SER A 43 11.53 6.38 13.89
N SER A 44 10.81 5.27 13.87
CA SER A 44 11.08 4.13 13.00
C SER A 44 10.84 4.52 11.55
N GLU A 45 11.83 4.26 10.71
CA GLU A 45 11.67 4.40 9.27
C GLU A 45 10.82 3.24 8.75
N TRP A 46 9.80 3.53 7.95
CA TRP A 46 8.97 2.53 7.29
C TRP A 46 9.13 2.66 5.78
N PHE A 47 9.87 1.75 5.18
CA PHE A 47 10.00 1.69 3.73
C PHE A 47 10.22 0.27 3.26
N GLY A 48 9.78 0.00 2.04
CA GLY A 48 10.00 -1.26 1.33
C GLY A 48 10.25 -1.01 -0.14
N SER A 49 11.07 -1.84 -0.77
CA SER A 49 11.37 -1.79 -2.20
C SER A 49 11.64 -3.19 -2.74
N GLY A 50 11.40 -3.38 -4.02
CA GLY A 50 11.63 -4.65 -4.70
C GLY A 50 11.00 -4.66 -6.08
N ASP A 51 10.64 -5.84 -6.57
CA ASP A 51 10.00 -6.03 -7.87
C ASP A 51 8.48 -5.95 -7.77
N TYR A 52 7.84 -5.55 -8.86
CA TYR A 52 6.39 -5.64 -8.97
C TYR A 52 5.95 -6.17 -10.34
N VAL A 53 4.76 -6.74 -10.37
CA VAL A 53 4.05 -7.11 -11.58
C VAL A 53 2.65 -6.53 -11.51
N PHE A 54 2.23 -5.82 -12.55
CA PHE A 54 0.85 -5.37 -12.72
C PHE A 54 0.21 -6.08 -13.91
N LYS A 55 -0.86 -6.82 -13.66
CA LYS A 55 -1.59 -7.56 -14.70
C LYS A 55 -3.04 -7.78 -14.27
N ASN A 56 -3.98 -7.60 -15.20
CA ASN A 56 -5.41 -7.82 -14.97
C ASN A 56 -5.94 -7.08 -13.74
N ASP A 57 -5.56 -5.81 -13.58
CA ASP A 57 -5.91 -4.98 -12.43
C ASP A 57 -5.44 -5.52 -11.06
N THR A 58 -4.51 -6.47 -11.05
CA THR A 58 -3.82 -6.94 -9.84
C THR A 58 -2.38 -6.45 -9.84
N LEU A 59 -1.98 -5.79 -8.76
CA LEU A 59 -0.61 -5.44 -8.43
C LEU A 59 -0.05 -6.49 -7.46
N VAL A 60 1.05 -7.13 -7.86
CA VAL A 60 1.80 -8.07 -7.03
C VAL A 60 3.16 -7.46 -6.72
N GLU A 61 3.44 -7.26 -5.45
CA GLU A 61 4.67 -6.65 -4.97
C GLU A 61 5.51 -7.66 -4.21
N HIS A 62 6.77 -7.78 -4.59
CA HIS A 62 7.73 -8.63 -3.93
C HIS A 62 8.77 -7.76 -3.24
N THR A 63 8.66 -7.62 -1.91
CA THR A 63 9.57 -6.78 -1.13
C THR A 63 10.90 -7.49 -0.92
N GLU A 64 11.99 -6.94 -1.47
CA GLU A 64 13.35 -7.49 -1.39
C GLU A 64 14.21 -6.77 -0.33
N TYR A 65 13.95 -5.48 -0.14
CA TYR A 65 14.67 -4.61 0.78
C TYR A 65 13.69 -3.72 1.52
N GLY A 66 13.96 -3.44 2.79
CA GLY A 66 13.14 -2.54 3.60
C GLY A 66 13.83 -2.14 4.88
N SER A 67 13.17 -1.31 5.67
CA SER A 67 13.63 -0.96 7.01
C SER A 67 13.60 -2.17 7.95
N GLU A 68 14.42 -2.15 8.99
CA GLU A 68 14.46 -3.23 10.01
C GLU A 68 13.08 -3.44 10.66
N ALA A 69 12.37 -2.35 10.95
CA ALA A 69 11.01 -2.39 11.50
C ALA A 69 10.04 -3.12 10.57
N LEU A 70 10.10 -2.88 9.26
CA LEU A 70 9.28 -3.57 8.28
C LEU A 70 9.68 -5.05 8.19
N LEU A 71 10.97 -5.35 8.03
CA LEU A 71 11.49 -6.71 7.85
C LEU A 71 11.23 -7.62 9.06
N THR A 72 11.06 -7.06 10.26
CA THR A 72 10.71 -7.82 11.47
C THR A 72 9.26 -8.31 11.45
N ILE A 73 8.38 -7.60 10.73
CA ILE A 73 6.94 -7.89 10.64
C ILE A 73 6.62 -8.72 9.40
N LEU A 74 7.36 -8.45 8.33
CA LEU A 74 7.26 -9.19 7.08
C LEU A 74 7.78 -10.62 7.27
N GLU A 75 6.96 -11.61 6.88
CA GLU A 75 7.46 -12.97 6.72
C GLU A 75 8.49 -13.01 5.59
N LYS A 76 9.42 -13.97 5.66
CA LYS A 76 10.68 -14.05 4.88
C LYS A 76 10.53 -13.97 3.34
N ASP A 77 9.31 -14.07 2.80
CA ASP A 77 8.94 -13.88 1.39
C ASP A 77 7.65 -13.04 1.29
N SER A 78 7.75 -11.73 1.51
CA SER A 78 6.57 -10.85 1.58
C SER A 78 6.05 -10.45 0.20
N ILE A 79 5.25 -11.35 -0.37
CA ILE A 79 4.44 -11.11 -1.57
C ILE A 79 3.13 -10.46 -1.15
N HIS A 80 2.95 -9.18 -1.50
CA HIS A 80 1.68 -8.48 -1.33
C HIS A 80 0.87 -8.52 -2.62
N ARG A 81 -0.41 -8.87 -2.53
CA ARG A 81 -1.34 -8.89 -3.65
C ARG A 81 -2.43 -7.85 -3.42
N LEU A 82 -2.57 -6.95 -4.37
CA LEU A 82 -3.42 -5.77 -4.26
C LEU A 82 -4.30 -5.67 -5.50
N ASP A 83 -5.60 -5.54 -5.29
CA ASP A 83 -6.55 -5.27 -6.36
C ASP A 83 -6.62 -3.77 -6.63
N ILE A 84 -6.44 -3.38 -7.89
CA ILE A 84 -6.38 -2.00 -8.33
C ILE A 84 -7.71 -1.59 -8.99
N VAL A 85 -8.23 -0.44 -8.58
CA VAL A 85 -9.35 0.22 -9.24
C VAL A 85 -8.90 1.62 -9.64
N PHE A 86 -8.85 1.91 -10.95
CA PHE A 86 -8.57 3.24 -11.44
C PHE A 86 -9.78 4.16 -11.24
N ILE A 87 -9.60 5.24 -10.49
CA ILE A 87 -10.66 6.24 -10.22
C ILE A 87 -10.68 7.26 -11.36
N ASN A 88 -9.49 7.72 -11.78
CA ASN A 88 -9.29 8.60 -12.92
C ASN A 88 -7.82 8.52 -13.37
N LYS A 89 -7.41 9.34 -14.35
CA LYS A 89 -6.04 9.33 -14.92
C LYS A 89 -4.92 9.58 -13.90
N ASP A 90 -5.22 10.28 -12.81
CA ASP A 90 -4.26 10.67 -11.78
C ASP A 90 -4.52 9.99 -10.43
N SER A 91 -5.49 9.06 -10.34
CA SER A 91 -5.84 8.43 -9.07
C SER A 91 -6.29 6.97 -9.22
N TYR A 92 -5.87 6.15 -8.27
CA TYR A 92 -6.27 4.76 -8.14
C TYR A 92 -6.50 4.39 -6.67
N MET A 93 -7.29 3.35 -6.47
CA MET A 93 -7.43 2.64 -5.20
C MET A 93 -6.72 1.30 -5.31
N GLN A 94 -6.01 0.90 -4.26
CA GLN A 94 -5.51 -0.47 -4.09
C GLN A 94 -6.21 -1.10 -2.88
N THR A 95 -6.55 -2.38 -2.95
CA THR A 95 -7.25 -3.09 -1.87
C THR A 95 -6.57 -4.42 -1.59
N GLU A 96 -6.25 -4.66 -0.32
CA GLU A 96 -5.84 -5.95 0.20
C GLU A 96 -7.07 -6.76 0.61
N LYS A 97 -7.03 -8.07 0.35
CA LYS A 97 -8.11 -9.00 0.64
C LYS A 97 -7.62 -10.15 1.51
N ASP A 98 -8.51 -10.66 2.35
CA ASP A 98 -8.28 -11.89 3.10
C ASP A 98 -8.30 -13.14 2.19
N SER A 99 -8.06 -14.31 2.77
CA SER A 99 -8.07 -15.59 2.06
C SER A 99 -9.44 -16.00 1.50
N LEU A 100 -10.53 -15.35 1.93
CA LEU A 100 -11.89 -15.54 1.44
C LEU A 100 -12.26 -14.54 0.35
N GLY A 101 -11.37 -13.58 0.04
CA GLY A 101 -11.58 -12.53 -0.94
C GLY A 101 -12.32 -11.30 -0.41
N ASN A 102 -12.56 -11.21 0.90
CA ASN A 102 -13.15 -10.01 1.49
C ASN A 102 -12.10 -8.91 1.60
N PRO A 103 -12.45 -7.66 1.26
CA PRO A 103 -11.53 -6.54 1.46
C PRO A 103 -11.28 -6.34 2.96
N ILE A 104 -10.02 -6.13 3.34
CA ILE A 104 -9.62 -5.89 4.74
C ILE A 104 -8.97 -4.51 4.92
N TYR A 105 -8.27 -4.04 3.89
CA TYR A 105 -7.57 -2.77 3.92
C TYR A 105 -7.49 -2.18 2.51
N GLY A 106 -7.60 -0.86 2.40
CA GLY A 106 -7.50 -0.18 1.12
C GLY A 106 -6.77 1.14 1.22
N GLU A 107 -6.20 1.59 0.11
CA GLU A 107 -5.47 2.84 0.04
C GLU A 107 -5.79 3.57 -1.25
N ILE A 108 -6.01 4.87 -1.16
CA ILE A 108 -6.26 5.73 -2.31
C ILE A 108 -5.04 6.60 -2.56
N TYR A 109 -4.57 6.58 -3.80
CA TYR A 109 -3.42 7.34 -4.24
C TYR A 109 -3.81 8.41 -5.27
N HIS A 110 -3.07 9.51 -5.22
CA HIS A 110 -3.05 10.52 -6.26
C HIS A 110 -1.63 10.65 -6.77
N ARG A 111 -1.47 10.74 -8.10
CA ARG A 111 -0.20 10.90 -8.78
C ARG A 111 0.40 12.27 -8.44
N ILE A 112 1.65 12.29 -8.00
CA ILE A 112 2.42 13.52 -7.82
C ILE A 112 2.90 14.00 -9.20
N LYS A 113 2.80 15.31 -9.44
CA LYS A 113 3.19 15.95 -10.71
C LYS A 113 4.59 16.54 -10.62
#